data_AF-A0A6G2DP67-F1
#
_entry.id   AF-A0A6G2DP67-F1
#
_cell.length_a   1.000
_cell.length_b   1.000
_cell.length_c   1.000
_cell.angle_alpha   90.00
_cell.angle_beta   90.00
_cell.angle_gamma   90.00
#
_symmetry.space_group_name_H-M   'P 1'
#
loop_
_entity.id
_entity.type
_entity.pdbx_description
1 polymer ?
#
loop_
_entity_poly.entity_id
_entity_poly.type
_entity_poly.pdbx_seq_one_letter_code
_entity_poly.pdbx_strand_id
1 'polypeptide(L)'
;VVDLDQENMQLITEKENIIASLQDSKKYLIDLQWQIDYILSIYARQISKNNFLCTPHLVALEGWIEETRILYFIKVMDEHFGHSIYIYESETLTDNQDEIPIKLTNHSLIEPFELLTEMYALPKYYEKDPTPVLAPFY
;
A
#
# COMPACT_ATOMS: atom_id res chain seq x y z
N VAL A 1 -13.40 34.41 -49.79
CA VAL A 1 -14.45 33.67 -49.06
C VAL A 1 -14.26 32.18 -49.24
N VAL A 2 -14.22 31.66 -50.48
CA VAL A 2 -14.02 30.21 -50.78
C VAL A 2 -12.72 29.60 -50.22
N ASP A 3 -11.62 30.35 -50.21
CA ASP A 3 -10.31 29.89 -49.71
C ASP A 3 -10.29 29.69 -48.18
N LEU A 4 -10.99 30.58 -47.46
CA LEU A 4 -11.11 30.54 -46.01
C LEU A 4 -11.99 29.38 -45.52
N ASP A 5 -13.00 29.01 -46.33
CA ASP A 5 -13.87 27.87 -46.05
C ASP A 5 -13.16 26.54 -46.29
N GLN A 6 -12.28 26.45 -47.30
CA GLN A 6 -11.45 25.27 -47.54
C GLN A 6 -10.40 25.07 -46.43
N GLU A 7 -9.75 26.14 -46.00
CA GLU A 7 -8.78 26.11 -44.89
C GLU A 7 -9.46 25.70 -43.58
N ASN A 8 -10.66 26.23 -43.28
CA ASN A 8 -11.45 25.79 -42.12
C ASN A 8 -11.83 24.32 -42.18
N MET A 9 -12.21 23.80 -43.36
CA MET A 9 -12.54 22.38 -43.52
C MET A 9 -11.32 21.46 -43.33
N GLN A 10 -10.13 21.90 -43.76
CA GLN A 10 -8.88 21.17 -43.51
C GLN A 10 -8.54 21.13 -42.03
N LEU A 11 -8.65 22.28 -41.34
CA LEU A 11 -8.40 22.38 -39.90
C LEU A 11 -9.37 21.52 -39.06
N ILE A 12 -10.64 21.44 -39.46
CA ILE A 12 -11.63 20.56 -38.81
C ILE A 12 -11.23 19.09 -38.98
N THR A 13 -10.83 18.70 -40.20
CA THR A 13 -10.42 17.32 -40.49
C THR A 13 -9.14 16.93 -39.73
N GLU A 14 -8.16 17.83 -39.67
CA GLU A 14 -6.92 17.63 -38.92
C GLU A 14 -7.19 17.50 -37.42
N LYS A 15 -8.07 18.36 -36.87
CA LYS A 15 -8.52 18.28 -35.48
C LYS A 15 -9.19 16.92 -35.19
N GLU A 16 -10.07 16.45 -36.07
CA GLU A 16 -10.74 15.14 -35.90
C GLU A 16 -9.73 13.98 -35.91
N ASN A 17 -8.74 14.01 -36.80
CA ASN A 17 -7.66 13.01 -36.84
C ASN A 17 -6.80 13.03 -35.57
N ILE A 18 -6.45 14.21 -35.06
CA ILE A 18 -5.72 14.35 -33.80
C ILE A 18 -6.53 13.78 -32.64
N ILE A 19 -7.83 14.08 -32.56
CA ILE A 19 -8.72 13.54 -31.51
C ILE A 19 -8.80 12.01 -31.59
N ALA A 20 -8.92 11.43 -32.79
CA ALA A 20 -8.93 9.99 -32.98
C ALA A 20 -7.62 9.33 -32.52
N SER A 21 -6.47 9.90 -32.89
CA SER A 21 -5.16 9.41 -32.45
C SER A 21 -4.95 9.51 -30.93
N LEU A 22 -5.48 10.57 -30.29
CA LEU A 22 -5.46 10.74 -28.84
C LEU A 22 -6.36 9.70 -28.14
N GLN A 23 -7.53 9.40 -28.71
CA GLN A 23 -8.41 8.35 -28.19
C GLN A 23 -7.79 6.96 -28.30
N ASP A 24 -7.11 6.67 -29.41
CA ASP A 24 -6.37 5.41 -29.55
C ASP A 24 -5.18 5.33 -28.59
N SER A 25 -4.52 6.47 -28.33
CA SER A 25 -3.42 6.55 -27.36
C SER A 25 -3.84 6.22 -25.93
N LYS A 26 -5.13 6.39 -25.59
CA LYS A 26 -5.68 6.00 -24.29
C LYS A 26 -5.57 4.50 -24.02
N LYS A 27 -5.59 3.66 -25.06
CA LYS A 27 -5.41 2.20 -24.91
C LYS A 27 -4.00 1.88 -24.40
N TYR A 28 -2.98 2.52 -24.98
CA TYR A 28 -1.59 2.36 -24.56
C TYR A 28 -1.32 2.87 -23.14
N LEU A 29 -2.09 3.85 -22.65
CA LEU A 29 -1.96 4.33 -21.27
C LEU A 29 -2.31 3.23 -20.25
N ILE A 30 -3.32 2.42 -20.50
CA ILE A 30 -3.73 1.32 -19.60
C ILE A 30 -2.65 0.24 -19.59
N ASP A 31 -2.16 -0.15 -20.77
CA ASP A 31 -1.08 -1.13 -20.87
C ASP A 31 0.19 -0.65 -20.16
N LEU A 32 0.51 0.65 -20.29
CA LEU A 32 1.64 1.25 -19.60
C LEU A 32 1.45 1.27 -18.08
N GLN A 33 0.24 1.56 -17.58
CA GLN A 33 -0.06 1.49 -16.15
C GLN A 33 0.21 0.10 -15.59
N TRP A 34 -0.26 -0.96 -16.25
CA TRP A 34 0.02 -2.33 -15.81
C TRP A 34 1.51 -2.67 -15.82
N GLN A 35 2.24 -2.22 -16.83
CA GLN A 35 3.69 -2.41 -16.89
C GLN A 35 4.40 -1.68 -15.75
N ILE A 36 3.98 -0.45 -15.46
CA ILE A 36 4.51 0.34 -14.34
C ILE A 36 4.23 -0.38 -13.02
N ASP A 37 2.98 -0.80 -12.77
CA ASP A 37 2.60 -1.49 -11.54
C ASP A 37 3.41 -2.78 -11.35
N TYR A 38 3.62 -3.55 -12.43
CA TYR A 38 4.46 -4.74 -12.41
C TYR A 38 5.90 -4.41 -12.03
N ILE A 39 6.51 -3.40 -12.66
CA ILE A 39 7.89 -2.98 -12.37
C ILE A 39 8.01 -2.48 -10.93
N LEU A 40 7.05 -1.67 -10.47
CA LEU A 40 7.01 -1.15 -9.10
C LEU A 40 6.90 -2.29 -8.08
N SER A 41 6.10 -3.33 -8.35
CA SER A 41 5.99 -4.49 -7.46
C SER A 41 7.31 -5.27 -7.34
N ILE A 42 8.04 -5.45 -8.46
CA ILE A 42 9.35 -6.09 -8.46
C ILE A 42 10.35 -5.23 -7.71
N TYR A 43 10.34 -3.92 -7.98
CA TYR A 43 11.23 -2.96 -7.35
C TYR A 43 11.04 -2.94 -5.83
N ALA A 44 9.80 -2.86 -5.36
CA ALA A 44 9.45 -2.94 -3.95
C ALA A 44 10.00 -4.24 -3.32
N ARG A 45 9.81 -5.39 -3.99
CA ARG A 45 10.34 -6.68 -3.51
C ARG A 45 11.87 -6.69 -3.41
N GLN A 46 12.59 -6.02 -4.31
CA GLN A 46 14.05 -5.94 -4.21
C GLN A 46 14.49 -5.04 -3.06
N ILE A 47 13.84 -3.89 -2.87
CA ILE A 47 14.13 -3.00 -1.74
C ILE A 47 13.89 -3.72 -0.41
N SER A 48 12.78 -4.46 -0.28
CA SER A 48 12.48 -5.17 0.96
C SER A 48 13.58 -6.15 1.38
N LYS A 49 14.32 -6.73 0.43
CA LYS A 49 15.44 -7.63 0.74
C LYS A 49 16.59 -6.92 1.47
N ASN A 50 16.74 -5.61 1.31
CA ASN A 50 17.77 -4.85 2.05
C ASN A 50 17.49 -4.81 3.55
N ASN A 51 16.24 -5.05 3.96
CA ASN A 51 15.85 -5.09 5.36
C ASN A 51 16.04 -6.49 5.97
N PHE A 52 16.56 -7.45 5.21
CA PHE A 52 16.76 -8.82 5.68
C PHE A 52 18.17 -9.00 6.21
N LEU A 53 18.29 -9.71 7.33
CA LEU A 53 19.57 -10.13 7.87
C LEU A 53 20.02 -11.40 7.13
N CYS A 54 20.88 -11.22 6.13
CA CYS A 54 21.35 -12.32 5.28
C CYS A 54 22.80 -12.70 5.59
N THR A 55 23.04 -13.98 5.78
CA THR A 55 24.35 -14.63 5.70
C THR A 55 24.32 -15.66 4.56
N PRO A 56 25.47 -16.26 4.15
CA PRO A 56 25.48 -17.22 3.05
C PRO A 56 24.57 -18.45 3.25
N HIS A 57 24.18 -18.78 4.48
CA HIS A 57 23.40 -19.97 4.81
C HIS A 57 22.14 -19.69 5.65
N LEU A 58 21.89 -18.44 6.05
CA LEU A 58 20.77 -18.06 6.91
C LEU A 58 20.21 -16.73 6.46
N VAL A 59 18.89 -16.67 6.32
CA VAL A 59 18.13 -15.43 6.20
C VAL A 59 17.26 -15.30 7.44
N ALA A 60 17.40 -14.20 8.16
CA ALA A 60 16.58 -13.89 9.32
C ALA A 60 15.66 -12.69 9.02
N LEU A 61 14.43 -12.78 9.50
CA LEU A 61 13.38 -11.79 9.38
C LEU A 61 12.83 -11.52 10.77
N GLU A 62 12.74 -10.25 11.13
CA GLU A 62 12.15 -9.80 12.38
C GLU A 62 11.08 -8.75 12.05
N GLY A 63 9.99 -8.77 12.81
CA GLY A 63 8.89 -7.85 12.59
C GLY A 63 7.75 -8.06 13.58
N TRP A 64 6.78 -7.17 13.50
CA TRP A 64 5.64 -7.13 14.38
C TRP A 64 4.43 -7.79 13.73
N ILE A 65 3.69 -8.57 14.51
CA ILE A 65 2.43 -9.19 14.08
C ILE A 65 1.40 -9.04 15.20
N GLU A 66 0.15 -8.90 14.82
CA GLU A 66 -0.96 -8.91 15.76
C GLU A 66 -1.05 -10.27 16.45
N GLU A 67 -1.22 -10.24 17.77
CA GLU A 67 -1.40 -11.45 18.61
C GLU A 67 -2.52 -12.35 18.08
N THR A 68 -3.61 -11.77 17.57
CA THR A 68 -4.73 -12.54 17.00
C THR A 68 -4.38 -13.30 15.71
N ARG A 69 -3.31 -12.90 15.01
CA ARG A 69 -2.92 -13.44 13.71
C ARG A 69 -1.71 -14.39 13.77
N ILE A 70 -1.00 -14.46 14.90
CA ILE A 70 0.21 -15.29 15.05
C ILE A 70 -0.07 -16.78 14.77
N LEU A 71 -1.14 -17.33 15.33
CA LEU A 71 -1.49 -18.74 15.16
C LEU A 71 -1.80 -19.08 13.70
N TYR A 72 -2.51 -18.17 13.01
CA TYR A 72 -2.78 -18.33 11.58
C TYR A 72 -1.49 -18.25 10.75
N PHE A 73 -0.61 -17.30 11.08
CA PHE A 73 0.67 -17.14 10.41
C PHE A 73 1.54 -18.40 10.54
N ILE A 74 1.70 -18.94 11.76
CA ILE A 74 2.46 -20.16 12.01
C ILE A 74 1.90 -21.32 11.20
N LYS A 75 0.57 -21.47 11.15
CA LYS A 75 -0.08 -22.54 10.37
C LYS A 75 0.22 -22.42 8.87
N VAL A 76 0.07 -21.23 8.29
CA VAL A 76 0.35 -20.99 6.86
C VAL A 76 1.82 -21.25 6.54
N MET A 77 2.72 -20.84 7.44
CA MET A 77 4.15 -21.05 7.30
C MET A 77 4.53 -22.55 7.34
N ASP A 78 3.93 -23.31 8.26
CA ASP A 78 4.12 -24.77 8.32
C ASP A 78 3.53 -25.49 7.09
N GLU A 79 2.38 -25.05 6.57
CA GLU A 79 1.80 -25.61 5.35
C GLU A 79 2.68 -25.40 4.10
N HIS A 80 3.34 -24.25 3.98
CA HIS A 80 4.15 -23.91 2.81
C HIS A 80 5.62 -24.38 2.91
N PHE A 81 6.20 -24.33 4.11
CA PHE A 81 7.63 -24.57 4.32
C PHE A 81 7.92 -25.78 5.22
N GLY A 82 6.91 -26.34 5.88
CA GLY A 82 7.08 -27.42 6.85
C GLY A 82 8.14 -27.08 7.90
N HIS A 83 9.02 -28.06 8.18
CA HIS A 83 10.07 -27.93 9.18
C HIS A 83 11.36 -27.24 8.68
N SER A 84 11.33 -26.58 7.52
CA SER A 84 12.52 -25.90 6.97
C SER A 84 12.77 -24.51 7.55
N ILE A 85 11.83 -24.01 8.36
CA ILE A 85 11.87 -22.68 8.97
C ILE A 85 11.76 -22.78 10.49
N TYR A 86 12.37 -21.82 11.18
CA TYR A 86 12.26 -21.66 12.62
C TYR A 86 11.59 -20.32 12.92
N ILE A 87 10.50 -20.35 13.69
CA ILE A 87 9.75 -19.16 14.10
C ILE A 87 9.94 -19.00 15.60
N TYR A 88 10.36 -17.80 16.01
CA TYR A 88 10.49 -17.41 17.41
C TYR A 88 9.56 -16.24 17.69
N GLU A 89 8.72 -16.39 18.71
CA GLU A 89 7.83 -15.36 19.20
C GLU A 89 8.41 -14.78 20.49
N SER A 90 8.43 -13.45 20.59
CA SER A 90 8.82 -12.73 21.80
C SER A 90 7.74 -11.73 22.14
N GLU A 91 7.33 -11.72 23.41
CA GLU A 91 6.57 -10.59 23.94
C GLU A 91 7.47 -9.34 23.97
N THR A 92 6.84 -8.20 23.75
CA THR A 92 7.51 -6.91 23.57
C THR A 92 7.97 -6.43 24.93
N LEU A 93 9.29 -6.46 25.19
CA LEU A 93 9.85 -5.95 26.44
C LEU A 93 9.65 -4.43 26.52
N THR A 94 9.42 -3.92 27.73
CA THR A 94 9.01 -2.54 28.05
C THR A 94 9.97 -1.45 27.55
N ASP A 95 11.17 -1.81 27.09
CA ASP A 95 12.26 -0.89 26.75
C ASP A 95 12.06 -0.17 25.40
N ASN A 96 11.31 -0.75 24.46
CA ASN A 96 11.19 -0.22 23.08
C ASN A 96 9.74 0.09 22.66
N GLN A 97 8.91 0.59 23.59
CA GLN A 97 7.49 0.86 23.30
C GLN A 97 7.24 1.92 22.21
N ASP A 98 8.17 2.84 22.00
CA ASP A 98 8.05 3.88 20.95
C ASP A 98 8.32 3.34 19.52
N GLU A 99 8.94 2.16 19.39
CA GLU A 99 9.22 1.53 18.08
C GLU A 99 8.11 0.57 17.63
N ILE A 100 7.14 0.29 18.51
CA ILE A 100 6.04 -0.64 18.24
C ILE A 100 5.06 0.00 17.24
N PRO A 101 4.77 -0.65 16.10
CA PRO A 101 3.77 -0.16 15.16
C PRO A 101 2.40 -0.06 15.81
N ILE A 102 1.73 1.06 15.60
CA ILE A 102 0.37 1.31 16.12
C ILE A 102 -0.64 0.83 15.09
N LYS A 103 -1.61 0.04 15.54
CA LYS A 103 -2.77 -0.36 14.74
C LYS A 103 -4.04 -0.01 15.50
N LEU A 104 -4.86 0.86 14.93
CA LEU A 104 -6.18 1.18 15.45
C LEU A 104 -7.18 0.10 15.01
N THR A 105 -8.11 -0.25 15.90
CA THR A 105 -9.17 -1.23 15.63
C THR A 105 -10.48 -0.72 16.20
N ASN A 106 -11.16 0.17 15.47
CA ASN A 106 -12.48 0.65 15.87
C ASN A 106 -13.61 -0.10 15.15
N HIS A 107 -14.85 0.06 15.66
CA HIS A 107 -16.03 -0.43 14.97
C HIS A 107 -16.20 0.30 13.62
N SER A 108 -16.80 -0.34 12.62
CA SER A 108 -17.04 0.22 11.28
C SER A 108 -17.80 1.56 11.21
N LEU A 109 -18.43 1.97 12.31
CA LEU A 109 -19.10 3.27 12.41
C LEU A 109 -18.15 4.39 12.86
N ILE A 110 -17.05 4.02 13.52
CA ILE A 110 -16.04 4.91 14.09
C ILE A 110 -14.77 4.90 13.21
N GLU A 111 -14.47 3.78 12.54
CA GLU A 111 -13.33 3.59 11.64
C GLU A 111 -13.09 4.76 10.65
N PRO A 112 -14.12 5.36 10.00
CA PRO A 112 -13.88 6.48 9.08
C PRO A 112 -13.25 7.72 9.75
N PHE A 113 -13.43 7.88 11.06
CA PHE A 113 -12.91 9.00 11.83
C PHE A 113 -11.46 8.79 12.29
N GLU A 114 -10.90 7.58 12.15
CA GLU A 114 -9.49 7.30 12.48
C GLU A 114 -8.54 8.16 11.65
N LEU A 115 -8.88 8.41 10.37
CA LEU A 115 -8.10 9.27 9.48
C LEU A 115 -7.92 10.69 10.04
N LEU A 116 -8.97 11.22 10.69
CA LEU A 116 -8.91 12.55 11.31
C LEU A 116 -7.98 12.52 12.52
N THR A 117 -8.08 11.49 13.36
CA THR A 117 -7.18 11.32 14.51
C THR A 117 -5.72 11.19 14.06
N GLU A 118 -5.45 10.37 13.04
CA GLU A 118 -4.12 10.14 12.48
C GLU A 118 -3.46 11.43 11.95
N MET A 119 -4.25 12.34 11.36
CA MET A 119 -3.75 13.63 10.89
C MET A 119 -3.21 14.54 12.01
N TYR A 120 -3.70 14.40 13.24
CA TYR A 120 -3.25 15.22 14.37
C TYR A 120 -2.11 14.53 15.14
N ALA A 121 -2.33 13.29 15.58
CA ALA A 121 -1.30 12.43 16.16
C ALA A 121 -1.88 11.03 16.40
N LEU A 122 -1.09 9.99 16.11
CA LEU A 122 -1.41 8.65 16.57
C LEU A 122 -1.17 8.53 18.09
N PRO A 123 -2.06 7.83 18.83
CA PRO A 123 -1.83 7.57 20.24
C PRO A 123 -0.61 6.68 20.41
N LYS A 124 0.13 6.86 21.51
CA LYS A 124 1.19 5.89 21.83
C LYS A 124 0.61 4.51 22.11
N TYR A 125 1.44 3.47 22.00
CA TYR A 125 1.03 2.09 22.18
C TYR A 125 0.27 1.82 23.50
N TYR A 126 0.62 2.55 24.58
CA TYR A 126 0.00 2.41 25.90
C TYR A 126 -1.13 3.43 26.16
N GLU A 127 -1.42 4.32 25.21
CA GLU A 127 -2.44 5.36 25.35
C GLU A 127 -3.79 4.88 24.81
N LYS A 128 -4.87 5.46 25.35
CA LYS A 128 -6.21 5.17 24.84
C LYS A 128 -6.46 5.95 23.56
N ASP A 129 -6.96 5.26 22.54
CA ASP A 129 -7.39 5.89 21.29
C ASP A 129 -8.49 6.93 21.54
N PRO A 130 -8.28 8.21 21.16
CA PRO A 130 -9.29 9.25 21.29
C PRO A 130 -10.40 9.16 20.23
N THR A 131 -10.24 8.39 19.15
CA THR A 131 -11.16 8.33 18.01
C THR A 131 -12.61 8.04 18.43
N PRO A 132 -12.92 7.07 19.30
CA PRO A 132 -14.30 6.82 19.74
C PRO A 132 -14.95 7.98 20.49
N VAL A 133 -14.15 8.78 21.20
CA VAL A 133 -14.63 9.93 21.99
C VAL A 133 -14.87 11.12 21.08
N LEU A 134 -14.04 11.32 20.06
CA LEU A 134 -14.12 12.45 19.15
C LEU A 134 -15.11 12.21 18.00
N ALA A 135 -15.30 10.96 17.55
CA ALA A 135 -16.17 10.61 16.42
C ALA A 135 -17.59 11.23 16.49
N PRO A 136 -18.29 11.30 17.64
CA PRO A 136 -19.61 11.94 17.71
C PRO A 136 -19.63 13.46 17.52
N PHE A 137 -18.47 14.12 17.58
CA PHE A 137 -18.34 15.58 17.49
C PHE A 137 -17.92 16.06 16.09
N TYR A 138 -17.63 15.13 15.19
CA TYR A 138 -17.39 15.39 13.76
C TYR A 138 -18.68 15.13 12.97
#